data_AF-A0A1Q6A072-F1
#
_entry.id   AF-A0A1Q6A072-F1
#
_cell.length_a   1.000
_cell.length_b   1.000
_cell.length_c   1.000
_cell.angle_alpha   90.00
_cell.angle_beta   90.00
_cell.angle_gamma   90.00
#
_symmetry.space_group_name_H-M   'P 1'
#
loop_
_entity.id
_entity.type
_entity.pdbx_description
1 polymer ?
#
loop_
_entity_poly.entity_id
_entity_poly.type
_entity_poly.pdbx_seq_one_letter_code
_entity_poly.pdbx_strand_id
1 'polypeptide(L)'
;MNTLKVILITTVLIIADAILGHYLSIAALIFTFVIAGIIAYLSAKFNTPVWLCMLLVIAPILVTDITIKLTNNGNDFEAAGLTNLFFIFNVVVSTIIILSVLIKYHKQKTIYIISSSLIMLAIAYAHLSYFDFLGLTENTNASATKAISIKNNIFIGDLIFSDKQIIYKSDTLKIIDGWCEKQVIVDHTHLIKKYNIDSSINYVVHLKSNKKFKDLQIYYKVNDGDINGSNPADSFLTFSDVRSAPQPLITFFKLNHIIKNSTTIKQISIVPPFKNY
;
A
#
# COMPACT_ATOMS: atom_id res chain seq x y z
N MET A 1 20.49 -37.33 -19.28
CA MET A 1 19.48 -36.97 -20.32
C MET A 1 18.13 -36.58 -19.73
N ASN A 2 17.57 -37.31 -18.76
CA ASN A 2 16.24 -37.01 -18.22
C ASN A 2 16.17 -35.71 -17.39
N THR A 3 17.19 -35.42 -16.59
CA THR A 3 17.29 -34.15 -15.83
C THR A 3 17.29 -32.92 -16.72
N LEU A 4 18.02 -32.97 -17.84
CA LEU A 4 18.09 -31.89 -18.82
C LEU A 4 16.71 -31.63 -19.46
N LYS A 5 15.95 -32.69 -19.74
CA LYS A 5 14.57 -32.56 -20.25
C LYS A 5 13.66 -31.87 -19.24
N VAL A 6 13.77 -32.23 -17.96
CA VAL A 6 12.99 -31.57 -16.88
C VAL A 6 13.34 -30.09 -16.81
N ILE A 7 14.65 -29.75 -16.77
CA ILE A 7 15.09 -28.34 -16.75
C ILE A 7 14.53 -27.58 -17.94
N LEU A 8 14.64 -28.11 -19.16
CA LEU A 8 14.15 -27.44 -20.37
C LEU A 8 12.64 -27.19 -20.34
N ILE A 9 11.84 -28.18 -19.94
CA ILE A 9 10.39 -28.04 -19.81
C ILE A 9 10.07 -27.01 -18.72
N THR A 10 10.74 -27.06 -17.58
CA THR A 10 10.56 -26.10 -16.49
C THR A 10 10.90 -24.68 -16.93
N THR A 11 11.99 -24.47 -17.67
CA THR A 11 12.34 -23.14 -18.19
C THR A 11 11.25 -22.58 -19.10
N VAL A 12 10.70 -23.40 -20.01
CA VAL A 12 9.59 -22.97 -20.88
C VAL A 12 8.35 -22.58 -20.07
N LEU A 13 8.01 -23.37 -19.03
CA LEU A 13 6.88 -23.07 -18.15
C LEU A 13 7.09 -21.77 -17.37
N ILE A 14 8.30 -21.53 -16.84
CA ILE A 14 8.63 -20.29 -16.12
C ILE A 14 8.50 -19.08 -17.04
N ILE A 15 9.01 -19.17 -18.28
CA ILE A 15 8.90 -18.07 -19.25
C ILE A 15 7.43 -17.80 -19.60
N ALA A 16 6.63 -18.84 -19.81
CA ALA A 16 5.21 -18.69 -20.07
C ALA A 16 4.46 -18.04 -18.90
N ASP A 17 4.77 -18.44 -17.65
CA ASP A 17 4.17 -17.85 -16.44
C ASP A 17 4.57 -16.38 -16.27
N ALA A 18 5.84 -16.05 -16.55
CA ALA A 18 6.34 -14.67 -16.50
C ALA A 18 5.62 -13.78 -17.54
N ILE A 19 5.47 -14.27 -18.78
CA ILE A 19 4.70 -13.56 -19.82
C ILE A 19 3.26 -13.36 -19.36
N LEU A 20 2.63 -14.39 -18.79
CA LEU A 20 1.28 -14.28 -18.25
C LEU A 20 1.22 -13.25 -17.11
N GLY A 21 2.22 -13.21 -16.23
CA GLY A 21 2.33 -12.22 -15.14
C GLY A 21 2.44 -10.79 -15.64
N HIS A 22 3.11 -10.59 -16.79
CA HIS A 22 3.22 -9.28 -17.41
C HIS A 22 1.88 -8.75 -17.92
N TYR A 23 1.07 -9.60 -18.58
CA TYR A 23 -0.18 -9.18 -19.22
C TYR A 23 -1.44 -9.38 -18.37
N LEU A 24 -1.44 -10.38 -17.48
CA LEU A 24 -2.60 -10.87 -16.71
C LEU A 24 -2.16 -11.32 -15.31
N SER A 25 -1.74 -10.37 -14.48
CA SER A 25 -1.16 -10.58 -13.15
C SER A 25 -1.95 -11.52 -12.24
N ILE A 26 -3.26 -11.34 -12.09
CA ILE A 26 -4.11 -12.22 -11.25
C ILE A 26 -4.16 -13.65 -11.81
N ALA A 27 -4.27 -13.80 -13.13
CA ALA A 27 -4.32 -15.11 -13.75
C ALA A 27 -2.99 -15.86 -13.56
N ALA A 28 -1.87 -15.15 -13.67
CA ALA A 28 -0.54 -15.71 -13.43
C ALA A 28 -0.39 -16.19 -11.99
N LEU A 29 -0.77 -15.40 -10.99
CA LEU A 29 -0.70 -15.79 -9.57
C LEU A 29 -1.45 -17.10 -9.28
N ILE A 30 -2.58 -17.33 -9.96
CA ILE A 30 -3.35 -18.58 -9.88
C ILE A 30 -2.65 -19.70 -10.67
N PHE A 31 -2.07 -19.42 -11.83
CA PHE A 31 -1.43 -20.46 -12.65
C PHE A 31 -0.09 -20.95 -12.07
N THR A 32 0.61 -20.11 -11.32
CA THR A 32 1.93 -20.41 -10.75
C THR A 32 1.94 -21.66 -9.88
N PHE A 33 0.92 -21.90 -9.03
CA PHE A 33 0.89 -23.13 -8.21
C PHE A 33 0.64 -24.39 -9.05
N VAL A 34 -0.10 -24.28 -10.15
CA VAL A 34 -0.32 -25.40 -11.08
C VAL A 34 0.99 -25.76 -11.75
N ILE A 35 1.75 -24.76 -12.19
CA ILE A 35 3.08 -24.93 -12.78
C ILE A 35 4.05 -25.56 -11.78
N ALA A 36 4.09 -25.08 -10.54
CA ALA A 36 4.85 -25.68 -9.45
C ALA A 36 4.50 -27.17 -9.25
N GLY A 37 3.21 -27.51 -9.30
CA GLY A 37 2.71 -28.89 -9.27
C GLY A 37 3.24 -29.77 -10.41
N ILE A 38 3.18 -29.26 -11.65
CA ILE A 38 3.67 -29.95 -12.84
C ILE A 38 5.18 -30.20 -12.73
N ILE A 39 5.95 -29.19 -12.31
CA ILE A 39 7.40 -29.28 -12.14
C ILE A 39 7.76 -30.31 -11.06
N ALA A 40 7.06 -30.31 -9.93
CA ALA A 40 7.28 -31.28 -8.85
C ALA A 40 7.00 -32.72 -9.32
N TYR A 41 5.90 -32.93 -10.06
CA TYR A 41 5.56 -34.23 -10.62
C TYR A 41 6.59 -34.72 -11.64
N LEU A 42 7.00 -33.88 -12.60
CA LEU A 42 8.02 -34.21 -13.59
C LEU A 42 9.35 -34.53 -12.91
N SER A 43 9.73 -33.73 -11.92
CA SER A 43 10.97 -33.92 -11.17
C SER A 43 11.01 -35.30 -10.52
N ALA A 44 9.92 -35.74 -9.88
CA ALA A 44 9.83 -37.07 -9.31
C ALA A 44 9.76 -38.20 -10.35
N LYS A 45 8.97 -38.03 -11.42
CA LYS A 45 8.84 -39.02 -12.50
C LYS A 45 10.20 -39.34 -13.14
N PHE A 46 11.06 -38.33 -13.27
CA PHE A 46 12.37 -38.46 -13.87
C PHE A 46 13.52 -38.60 -12.84
N ASN A 47 13.18 -38.83 -11.57
CA ASN A 47 14.11 -39.05 -10.46
C ASN A 47 15.19 -37.94 -10.35
N THR A 48 14.74 -36.70 -10.45
CA THR A 48 15.57 -35.50 -10.34
C THR A 48 16.06 -35.34 -8.89
N PRO A 49 17.30 -34.87 -8.65
CA PRO A 49 17.77 -34.60 -7.30
C PRO A 49 16.83 -33.66 -6.54
N VAL A 50 16.57 -33.96 -5.27
CA VAL A 50 15.60 -33.21 -4.43
C VAL A 50 15.95 -31.72 -4.35
N TRP A 51 17.23 -31.39 -4.18
CA TRP A 51 17.68 -29.99 -4.14
C TRP A 51 17.35 -29.24 -5.44
N LEU A 52 17.48 -29.90 -6.58
CA LEU A 52 17.16 -29.32 -7.88
C LEU A 52 15.65 -29.20 -8.06
N CYS A 53 14.86 -30.19 -7.63
CA CYS A 53 13.40 -30.12 -7.60
C CYS A 53 12.92 -28.88 -6.81
N MET A 54 13.48 -28.62 -5.63
CA MET A 54 13.14 -27.45 -4.83
C MET A 54 13.41 -26.14 -5.58
N LEU A 55 14.61 -25.99 -6.17
CA LEU A 55 14.96 -24.80 -6.94
C LEU A 55 14.04 -24.60 -8.14
N LEU A 56 13.71 -25.68 -8.85
CA LEU A 56 12.83 -25.64 -10.01
C LEU A 56 11.38 -25.28 -9.64
N VAL A 57 10.90 -25.68 -8.47
CA VAL A 57 9.55 -25.36 -7.99
C VAL A 57 9.44 -23.94 -7.46
N ILE A 58 10.46 -23.42 -6.77
CA ILE A 58 10.41 -22.05 -6.24
C ILE A 58 10.64 -20.98 -7.32
N ALA A 59 11.42 -21.31 -8.37
CA ALA A 59 11.72 -20.40 -9.45
C ALA A 59 10.49 -19.73 -10.11
N PRO A 60 9.44 -20.45 -10.55
CA PRO A 60 8.26 -19.79 -11.13
C PRO A 60 7.56 -18.85 -10.14
N ILE A 61 7.53 -19.19 -8.85
CA ILE A 61 6.92 -18.34 -7.81
C ILE A 61 7.67 -17.01 -7.71
N LEU A 62 9.00 -17.06 -7.65
CA LEU A 62 9.84 -15.87 -7.56
C LEU A 62 9.74 -15.03 -8.84
N VAL A 63 9.89 -15.66 -10.01
CA VAL A 63 9.90 -14.96 -11.30
C VAL A 63 8.56 -14.27 -11.56
N THR A 64 7.44 -14.92 -11.27
CA THR A 64 6.12 -14.34 -11.47
C THR A 64 5.85 -13.18 -10.52
N ASP A 65 6.23 -13.30 -9.23
CA ASP A 65 6.10 -12.20 -8.27
C ASP A 65 6.95 -10.99 -8.67
N ILE A 66 8.21 -11.20 -9.07
CA ILE A 66 9.10 -10.15 -9.58
C ILE A 66 8.45 -9.45 -10.78
N THR A 67 7.94 -10.25 -11.74
CA THR A 67 7.39 -9.71 -12.98
C THR A 67 6.17 -8.84 -12.72
N ILE A 68 5.25 -9.30 -11.87
CA ILE A 68 4.03 -8.54 -11.55
C ILE A 68 4.36 -7.25 -10.79
N LYS A 69 5.31 -7.31 -9.84
CA LYS A 69 5.72 -6.12 -9.10
C LYS A 69 6.40 -5.08 -9.98
N LEU A 70 7.19 -5.51 -10.96
CA LEU A 70 7.80 -4.62 -11.95
C LEU A 70 6.78 -4.02 -12.93
N THR A 71 5.70 -4.72 -13.27
CA THR A 71 4.69 -4.20 -14.21
C THR A 71 3.64 -3.30 -13.56
N ASN A 72 3.27 -3.57 -12.31
CA ASN A 72 2.26 -2.80 -11.59
C ASN A 72 2.79 -1.49 -10.96
N ASN A 73 4.05 -1.12 -11.20
CA ASN A 73 4.68 0.12 -10.75
C ASN A 73 4.63 0.41 -9.23
N GLY A 74 4.33 -0.57 -8.38
CA GLY A 74 4.46 -0.46 -6.91
C GLY A 74 3.61 0.61 -6.20
N ASN A 75 2.80 1.39 -6.93
CA ASN A 75 2.11 2.56 -6.39
C ASN A 75 0.75 2.26 -5.76
N ASP A 76 0.22 1.05 -5.93
CA ASP A 76 -1.06 0.62 -5.37
C ASP A 76 -0.85 -0.37 -4.23
N PHE A 77 -1.12 0.08 -3.01
CA PHE A 77 -0.96 -0.69 -1.78
C PHE A 77 -1.88 -1.93 -1.76
N GLU A 78 -3.09 -1.81 -2.30
CA GLU A 78 -4.03 -2.94 -2.36
C GLU A 78 -3.54 -4.01 -3.33
N ALA A 79 -3.06 -3.59 -4.50
CA ALA A 79 -2.46 -4.48 -5.47
C ALA A 79 -1.19 -5.16 -4.92
N ALA A 80 -0.33 -4.40 -4.23
CA ALA A 80 0.89 -4.92 -3.60
C ALA A 80 0.57 -5.96 -2.50
N GLY A 81 -0.39 -5.65 -1.63
CA GLY A 81 -0.88 -6.56 -0.59
C GLY A 81 -1.45 -7.85 -1.17
N LEU A 82 -2.22 -7.75 -2.26
CA LEU A 82 -2.77 -8.92 -2.97
C LEU A 82 -1.66 -9.80 -3.56
N THR A 83 -0.67 -9.21 -4.23
CA THR A 83 0.48 -9.96 -4.75
C THR A 83 1.26 -10.68 -3.65
N ASN A 84 1.54 -10.00 -2.53
CA ASN A 84 2.25 -10.61 -1.40
C ASN A 84 1.44 -11.76 -0.77
N LEU A 85 0.12 -11.61 -0.66
CA LEU A 85 -0.75 -12.68 -0.17
C LEU A 85 -0.68 -13.92 -1.08
N PHE A 86 -0.78 -13.73 -2.40
CA PHE A 86 -0.68 -14.83 -3.36
C PHE A 86 0.73 -15.43 -3.42
N PHE A 87 1.78 -14.64 -3.21
CA PHE A 87 3.14 -15.16 -3.08
C PHE A 87 3.24 -16.14 -1.90
N ILE A 88 2.80 -15.73 -0.71
CA ILE A 88 2.80 -16.59 0.49
C ILE A 88 1.96 -17.84 0.26
N PHE A 89 0.77 -17.69 -0.32
CA PHE A 89 -0.11 -18.80 -0.67
C PHE A 89 0.60 -19.80 -1.61
N ASN A 90 1.23 -19.30 -2.68
CA ASN A 90 1.96 -20.13 -3.65
C ASN A 90 3.14 -20.86 -3.00
N VAL A 91 3.88 -20.22 -2.09
CA VAL A 91 4.97 -20.86 -1.33
C VAL A 91 4.43 -21.99 -0.44
N VAL A 92 3.33 -21.76 0.30
CA VAL A 92 2.73 -22.77 1.19
C VAL A 92 2.22 -23.96 0.39
N VAL A 93 1.44 -23.73 -0.66
CA VAL A 93 0.90 -24.79 -1.52
C VAL A 93 2.03 -25.59 -2.18
N SER A 94 3.05 -24.90 -2.71
CA SER A 94 4.19 -25.55 -3.34
C SER A 94 5.00 -26.38 -2.35
N THR A 95 5.11 -25.93 -1.10
CA THR A 95 5.74 -26.71 -0.03
C THR A 95 4.96 -28.01 0.24
N ILE A 96 3.64 -27.94 0.34
CA ILE A 96 2.78 -29.13 0.53
C ILE A 96 2.92 -30.11 -0.64
N ILE A 97 2.98 -29.60 -1.87
CA ILE A 97 3.18 -30.40 -3.08
C ILE A 97 4.54 -31.10 -3.05
N ILE A 98 5.62 -30.37 -2.78
CA ILE A 98 6.98 -30.95 -2.68
C ILE A 98 7.00 -32.04 -1.61
N LEU A 99 6.44 -31.78 -0.42
CA LEU A 99 6.37 -32.75 0.67
C LEU A 99 5.65 -34.05 0.23
N SER A 100 4.49 -33.91 -0.39
CA SER A 100 3.69 -35.04 -0.88
C SER A 100 4.47 -35.88 -1.91
N VAL A 101 5.21 -35.20 -2.79
CA VAL A 101 6.04 -35.85 -3.81
C VAL A 101 7.25 -36.55 -3.19
N LEU A 102 7.93 -35.93 -2.22
CA LEU A 102 9.09 -36.51 -1.52
C LEU A 102 8.72 -37.77 -0.74
N ILE A 103 7.59 -37.75 -0.05
CA ILE A 103 7.07 -38.90 0.71
C ILE A 103 6.76 -40.06 -0.23
N LYS A 104 6.03 -39.79 -1.33
CA LYS A 104 5.54 -40.83 -2.24
C LYS A 104 6.65 -41.47 -3.09
N TYR A 105 7.54 -40.66 -3.66
CA TYR A 105 8.48 -41.14 -4.69
C TYR A 105 9.89 -41.39 -4.18
N HIS A 106 10.35 -40.64 -3.17
CA HIS A 106 11.75 -40.73 -2.73
C HIS A 106 11.94 -41.45 -1.40
N LYS A 107 10.86 -41.79 -0.67
CA LYS A 107 10.91 -42.45 0.66
C LYS A 107 11.99 -41.83 1.57
N GLN A 108 12.09 -40.50 1.54
CA GLN A 108 13.14 -39.73 2.19
C GLN A 108 13.02 -39.81 3.71
N LYS A 109 14.15 -39.78 4.42
CA LYS A 109 14.16 -39.66 5.88
C LYS A 109 13.58 -38.30 6.29
N THR A 110 12.87 -38.25 7.41
CA THR A 110 12.21 -37.05 7.95
C THR A 110 13.12 -35.81 8.00
N ILE A 111 14.43 -35.99 8.24
CA ILE A 111 15.38 -34.88 8.30
C ILE A 111 15.57 -34.14 6.96
N TYR A 112 15.50 -34.84 5.83
CA TYR A 112 15.58 -34.23 4.50
C TYR A 112 14.30 -33.48 4.14
N ILE A 113 13.17 -33.94 4.66
CA ILE A 113 11.85 -33.32 4.51
C ILE A 113 11.75 -32.02 5.34
N ILE A 114 12.30 -32.04 6.55
CA ILE A 114 12.34 -30.84 7.41
C ILE A 114 13.29 -29.80 6.83
N SER A 115 14.51 -30.20 6.45
CA SER A 115 15.51 -29.27 5.90
C SER A 115 15.08 -28.65 4.58
N SER A 116 14.42 -29.41 3.68
CA SER A 116 13.86 -28.85 2.44
C SER A 116 12.82 -27.77 2.70
N SER A 117 11.93 -28.01 3.66
CA SER A 117 10.89 -27.05 4.05
C SER A 117 11.49 -25.77 4.65
N LEU A 118 12.53 -25.90 5.48
CA LEU A 118 13.24 -24.76 6.06
C LEU A 118 13.95 -23.92 4.99
N ILE A 119 14.56 -24.56 3.99
CA ILE A 119 15.21 -23.85 2.88
C ILE A 119 14.18 -23.06 2.06
N MET A 120 13.02 -23.65 1.75
CA MET A 120 11.94 -22.97 1.04
C MET A 120 11.44 -21.75 1.82
N LEU A 121 11.24 -21.89 3.13
CA LEU A 121 10.86 -20.79 4.01
C LEU A 121 11.94 -19.70 4.06
N ALA A 122 13.22 -20.08 4.10
CA ALA A 122 14.32 -19.13 4.11
C ALA A 122 14.41 -18.32 2.80
N ILE A 123 14.22 -18.97 1.65
CA ILE A 123 14.18 -18.28 0.35
C ILE A 123 12.97 -17.36 0.26
N ALA A 124 11.79 -17.83 0.68
CA ALA A 124 10.58 -17.01 0.69
C ALA A 124 10.71 -15.81 1.63
N TYR A 125 11.30 -16.00 2.81
CA TYR A 125 11.58 -14.92 3.76
C TYR A 125 12.57 -13.90 3.20
N ALA A 126 13.68 -14.37 2.60
CA ALA A 126 14.64 -13.49 1.95
C ALA A 126 14.00 -12.70 0.80
N HIS A 127 13.15 -13.35 -0.01
CA HIS A 127 12.42 -12.70 -1.11
C HIS A 127 11.43 -11.65 -0.62
N LEU A 128 10.59 -11.99 0.37
CA LEU A 128 9.66 -11.04 0.98
C LEU A 128 10.40 -9.87 1.62
N SER A 129 11.49 -10.13 2.35
CA SER A 129 12.32 -9.09 2.94
C SER A 129 12.97 -8.18 1.89
N TYR A 130 13.28 -8.72 0.70
CA TYR A 130 13.83 -7.97 -0.42
C TYR A 130 12.76 -7.16 -1.18
N PHE A 131 11.51 -7.64 -1.26
CA PHE A 131 10.43 -6.96 -1.98
C PHE A 131 9.57 -6.02 -1.12
N ASP A 132 9.42 -6.30 0.18
CA ASP A 132 8.91 -5.29 1.14
C ASP A 132 9.85 -4.06 1.21
N PHE A 133 11.09 -4.23 0.75
CA PHE A 133 12.16 -3.24 0.67
C PHE A 133 12.20 -2.44 -0.66
N LEU A 134 11.51 -2.85 -1.72
CA LEU A 134 11.78 -2.33 -3.08
C LEU A 134 10.77 -1.32 -3.66
N GLY A 135 10.02 -0.57 -2.85
CA GLY A 135 9.32 0.59 -3.42
C GLY A 135 8.10 1.13 -2.71
N LEU A 136 7.83 0.73 -1.46
CA LEU A 136 6.73 1.32 -0.73
C LEU A 136 7.24 2.57 0.01
N THR A 137 7.02 3.74 -0.57
CA THR A 137 7.06 5.00 0.16
C THR A 137 5.65 5.32 0.61
N GLU A 138 5.38 5.23 1.91
CA GLU A 138 4.05 5.53 2.45
C GLU A 138 4.03 6.97 2.97
N ASN A 139 3.07 7.75 2.49
CA ASN A 139 2.78 9.04 3.08
C ASN A 139 2.08 8.83 4.43
N THR A 140 2.74 9.23 5.51
CA THR A 140 2.07 9.19 6.82
C THR A 140 0.93 10.19 6.89
N ASN A 141 -0.09 9.82 7.66
CA ASN A 141 -1.16 10.73 8.03
C ASN A 141 -0.62 11.91 8.83
N ALA A 142 -1.27 13.05 8.68
CA ALA A 142 -0.97 14.23 9.47
C ALA A 142 -1.13 13.96 10.99
N SER A 143 -0.37 14.70 11.78
CA SER A 143 -0.37 14.62 13.23
C SER A 143 -1.78 14.89 13.77
N ALA A 144 -2.20 14.06 14.72
CA ALA A 144 -3.48 14.25 15.39
C ALA A 144 -3.54 15.53 16.24
N THR A 145 -2.40 16.14 16.60
CA THR A 145 -2.38 17.41 17.34
C THR A 145 -1.15 18.24 16.99
N LYS A 146 -1.24 19.55 17.16
CA LYS A 146 -0.10 20.47 17.03
C LYS A 146 1.09 20.08 17.93
N ALA A 147 0.82 19.61 19.16
CA ALA A 147 1.88 19.24 20.10
C ALA A 147 2.73 18.06 19.58
N ILE A 148 2.09 17.07 18.94
CA ILE A 148 2.78 15.94 18.30
C ILE A 148 3.63 16.43 17.13
N SER A 149 3.08 17.33 16.31
CA SER A 149 3.78 17.93 15.16
C SER A 149 5.06 18.67 15.57
N ILE A 150 4.99 19.45 16.66
CA ILE A 150 6.15 20.15 17.24
C ILE A 150 7.17 19.14 17.77
N LYS A 151 6.72 18.15 18.56
CA LYS A 151 7.60 17.12 19.13
C LYS A 151 8.38 16.36 18.05
N ASN A 152 7.75 16.13 16.90
CA ASN A 152 8.34 15.40 15.78
C ASN A 152 9.18 16.29 14.84
N ASN A 153 9.36 17.58 15.14
CA ASN A 153 10.10 18.55 14.30
C ASN A 153 9.56 18.68 12.86
N ILE A 154 8.26 18.44 12.67
CA ILE A 154 7.58 18.57 11.37
C ILE A 154 6.67 19.80 11.31
N PHE A 155 6.38 20.43 12.45
CA PHE A 155 5.65 21.68 12.52
C PHE A 155 6.37 22.79 11.75
N ILE A 156 5.60 23.53 10.95
CA ILE A 156 6.14 24.67 10.19
C ILE A 156 5.61 26.00 10.72
N GLY A 157 4.32 26.08 11.05
CA GLY A 157 3.74 27.33 11.54
C GLY A 157 2.23 27.27 11.72
N ASP A 158 1.68 28.31 12.34
CA ASP A 158 0.26 28.44 12.60
C ASP A 158 -0.50 29.01 11.40
N LEU A 159 -1.73 28.54 11.21
CA LEU A 159 -2.67 29.08 10.25
C LEU A 159 -3.46 30.25 10.84
N ILE A 160 -3.61 31.30 10.05
CA ILE A 160 -4.47 32.43 10.40
C ILE A 160 -5.71 32.38 9.51
N PHE A 161 -6.90 32.51 10.11
CA PHE A 161 -8.19 32.40 9.44
C PHE A 161 -8.90 33.75 9.45
N SER A 162 -9.58 34.08 8.33
CA SER A 162 -10.38 35.31 8.22
C SER A 162 -11.61 35.32 9.14
N ASP A 163 -12.22 34.15 9.33
CA ASP A 163 -13.35 33.90 10.23
C ASP A 163 -13.15 32.51 10.84
N LYS A 164 -13.39 32.37 12.14
CA LYS A 164 -13.22 31.09 12.87
C LYS A 164 -14.56 30.43 13.20
N GLN A 165 -15.68 30.99 12.77
CA GLN A 165 -17.00 30.46 13.09
C GLN A 165 -17.89 30.37 11.86
N ILE A 166 -18.58 29.24 11.74
CA ILE A 166 -19.62 29.01 10.74
C ILE A 166 -20.92 28.80 11.47
N ILE A 167 -21.88 29.68 11.20
CA ILE A 167 -23.22 29.64 11.79
C ILE A 167 -24.20 29.24 10.69
N TYR A 168 -24.92 28.15 10.91
CA TYR A 168 -26.00 27.72 10.04
C TYR A 168 -27.20 27.30 10.88
N LYS A 169 -28.30 28.05 10.77
CA LYS A 169 -29.48 27.88 11.63
C LYS A 169 -29.08 27.87 13.12
N SER A 170 -29.32 26.77 13.85
CA SER A 170 -28.96 26.60 15.26
C SER A 170 -27.63 25.87 15.47
N ASP A 171 -26.95 25.47 14.40
CA ASP A 171 -25.71 24.73 14.45
C ASP A 171 -24.52 25.67 14.24
N THR A 172 -23.46 25.43 15.01
CA THR A 172 -22.24 26.23 14.97
C THR A 172 -21.03 25.31 14.90
N LEU A 173 -20.27 25.45 13.82
CA LEU A 173 -18.94 24.89 13.69
C LEU A 173 -17.92 25.98 14.03
N LYS A 174 -16.98 25.67 14.92
CA LYS A 174 -15.89 26.56 15.32
C LYS A 174 -14.57 25.96 14.89
N ILE A 175 -13.76 26.74 14.19
CA ILE A 175 -12.34 26.45 13.99
C ILE A 175 -11.63 26.81 15.29
N ILE A 176 -11.08 25.79 15.95
CA ILE A 176 -10.32 25.98 17.19
C ILE A 176 -8.94 26.53 16.84
N ASP A 177 -8.23 25.80 16.01
CA ASP A 177 -6.89 26.12 15.54
C ASP A 177 -6.61 25.45 14.18
N GLY A 178 -5.44 25.74 13.63
CA GLY A 178 -4.89 25.03 12.50
C GLY A 178 -3.41 25.31 12.34
N TRP A 179 -2.68 24.38 11.75
CA TRP A 179 -1.24 24.48 11.56
C TRP A 179 -0.80 23.84 10.25
N CYS A 180 0.41 24.20 9.82
CA CYS A 180 1.14 23.56 8.74
C CYS A 180 2.18 22.61 9.31
N GLU A 181 2.31 21.45 8.70
CA GLU A 181 3.40 20.51 8.98
C GLU A 181 3.96 19.92 7.68
N LYS A 182 5.23 19.53 7.72
CA LYS A 182 5.86 18.84 6.59
C LYS A 182 5.33 17.43 6.52
N GLN A 183 5.10 16.96 5.30
CA GLN A 183 4.71 15.57 5.08
C GLN A 183 5.84 14.65 5.50
N VAL A 184 5.51 13.64 6.30
CA VAL A 184 6.44 12.57 6.64
C VAL A 184 6.19 11.41 5.69
N ILE A 185 7.25 11.02 4.99
CA ILE A 185 7.29 9.84 4.17
C ILE A 185 7.96 8.75 4.98
N VAL A 186 7.26 7.63 5.14
CA VAL A 186 7.90 6.40 5.56
C VAL A 186 8.59 5.81 4.35
N ASP A 187 9.90 5.75 4.43
CA ASP A 187 10.73 5.16 3.41
C ASP A 187 11.10 3.73 3.81
N HIS A 188 10.56 2.78 3.05
CA HIS A 188 10.86 1.37 3.18
C HIS A 188 11.93 0.89 2.18
N THR A 189 12.58 1.80 1.44
CA THR A 189 13.62 1.45 0.43
C THR A 189 14.89 0.82 1.02
N HIS A 190 15.00 0.78 2.35
CA HIS A 190 16.15 0.27 3.10
C HIS A 190 15.74 -0.70 4.23
N LEU A 191 16.68 -1.54 4.72
CA LEU A 191 16.43 -2.60 5.73
C LEU A 191 15.88 -2.06 7.07
N ILE A 192 16.00 -0.76 7.28
CA ILE A 192 15.53 -0.04 8.45
C ILE A 192 14.50 0.97 7.96
N LYS A 193 13.29 0.92 8.54
CA LYS A 193 12.25 1.94 8.36
C LYS A 193 12.87 3.31 8.64
N LYS A 194 12.93 4.16 7.61
CA LYS A 194 13.39 5.55 7.76
C LYS A 194 12.19 6.48 7.67
N TYR A 195 12.17 7.48 8.53
CA TYR A 195 11.22 8.58 8.43
C TYR A 195 11.93 9.73 7.72
N ASN A 196 11.48 10.04 6.52
CA ASN A 196 11.98 11.16 5.74
C ASN A 196 10.95 12.29 5.79
N ILE A 197 11.44 13.52 5.78
CA ILE A 197 10.60 14.71 5.72
C ILE A 197 10.63 15.21 4.27
N ASP A 198 9.46 15.24 3.63
CA ASP A 198 9.32 15.76 2.27
C ASP A 198 9.09 17.28 2.26
N SER A 199 9.24 17.86 1.06
CA SER A 199 8.92 19.23 0.69
C SER A 199 7.42 19.54 0.58
N SER A 200 6.57 18.51 0.58
CA SER A 200 5.11 18.64 0.60
C SER A 200 4.62 19.12 1.96
N ILE A 201 3.56 19.93 1.95
CA ILE A 201 3.01 20.59 3.14
C ILE A 201 1.61 20.04 3.39
N ASN A 202 1.41 19.51 4.58
CA ASN A 202 0.12 19.17 5.11
C ASN A 202 -0.41 20.35 5.93
N TYR A 203 -1.68 20.66 5.72
CA TYR A 203 -2.38 21.63 6.52
C TYR A 203 -3.45 20.94 7.32
N VAL A 204 -3.46 21.22 8.62
CA VAL A 204 -4.37 20.58 9.57
C VAL A 204 -5.26 21.65 10.18
N VAL A 205 -6.58 21.44 10.14
CA VAL A 205 -7.57 22.34 10.74
C VAL A 205 -8.40 21.57 11.75
N HIS A 206 -8.39 22.05 13.00
CA HIS A 206 -9.13 21.45 14.09
C HIS A 206 -10.47 22.15 14.27
N LEU A 207 -11.54 21.35 14.23
CA LEU A 207 -12.91 21.83 14.29
C LEU A 207 -13.63 21.32 15.53
N LYS A 208 -14.46 22.18 16.12
CA LYS A 208 -15.39 21.84 17.20
C LYS A 208 -16.81 22.19 16.82
N SER A 209 -17.76 21.39 17.25
CA SER A 209 -19.19 21.67 17.04
C SER A 209 -19.98 21.70 18.33
N ASN A 210 -21.09 22.42 18.30
CA ASN A 210 -22.08 22.46 19.36
C ASN A 210 -23.07 21.27 19.34
N LYS A 211 -23.10 20.47 18.26
CA LYS A 211 -23.92 19.23 18.17
C LYS A 211 -23.12 18.06 17.59
N LYS A 212 -23.47 16.84 18.02
CA LYS A 212 -23.04 15.60 17.35
C LYS A 212 -23.73 15.56 15.98
N PHE A 213 -22.95 15.64 14.88
CA PHE A 213 -23.44 15.74 13.51
C PHE A 213 -23.98 14.42 12.96
N LYS A 214 -24.97 13.82 13.62
CA LYS A 214 -25.61 12.61 13.09
C LYS A 214 -26.45 12.91 11.82
N ASP A 215 -26.94 14.15 11.67
CA ASP A 215 -27.95 14.51 10.65
C ASP A 215 -27.58 15.69 9.72
N LEU A 216 -26.42 16.34 9.89
CA LEU A 216 -25.98 17.46 9.04
C LEU A 216 -24.63 17.13 8.40
N GLN A 217 -24.65 16.81 7.11
CA GLN A 217 -23.44 16.58 6.33
C GLN A 217 -22.93 17.93 5.76
N ILE A 218 -21.87 18.47 6.36
CA ILE A 218 -21.16 19.64 5.83
C ILE A 218 -19.94 19.13 5.08
N TYR A 219 -19.87 19.48 3.79
CA TYR A 219 -18.72 19.18 2.96
C TYR A 219 -17.86 20.43 2.85
N TYR A 220 -16.55 20.25 2.84
CA TYR A 220 -15.59 21.32 2.63
C TYR A 220 -14.74 21.00 1.41
N LYS A 221 -14.25 22.04 0.75
CA LYS A 221 -13.46 21.93 -0.47
C LYS A 221 -12.35 22.97 -0.44
N VAL A 222 -11.16 22.53 -0.83
CA VAL A 222 -9.94 23.34 -0.93
C VAL A 222 -9.56 23.33 -2.41
N ASN A 223 -9.61 24.48 -3.08
CA ASN A 223 -9.08 24.73 -4.43
C ASN A 223 -9.07 23.50 -5.40
N ASP A 224 -10.25 23.06 -5.86
CA ASP A 224 -10.56 21.66 -6.27
C ASP A 224 -9.63 20.89 -7.20
N GLY A 225 -9.66 19.57 -6.94
CA GLY A 225 -9.57 18.50 -7.94
C GLY A 225 -10.20 17.17 -7.48
N ASP A 226 -10.38 16.91 -6.18
CA ASP A 226 -10.99 15.65 -5.69
C ASP A 226 -11.68 15.78 -4.30
N ILE A 227 -12.77 15.01 -4.08
CA ILE A 227 -13.95 15.40 -3.26
C ILE A 227 -14.13 14.57 -1.96
N ASN A 228 -13.07 14.05 -1.35
CA ASN A 228 -13.23 13.24 -0.13
C ASN A 228 -13.26 14.09 1.16
N GLY A 229 -14.42 14.71 1.41
CA GLY A 229 -14.73 15.46 2.64
C GLY A 229 -15.12 14.53 3.80
N SER A 230 -14.45 14.67 4.94
CA SER A 230 -14.77 13.96 6.18
C SER A 230 -15.89 14.65 6.97
N ASN A 231 -16.80 13.86 7.55
CA ASN A 231 -17.91 14.31 8.38
C ASN A 231 -17.37 14.88 9.70
N PRO A 232 -17.63 16.14 10.09
CA PRO A 232 -17.04 16.67 11.31
C PRO A 232 -17.75 16.16 12.56
N ALA A 233 -16.99 15.77 13.57
CA ALA A 233 -17.35 15.77 14.99
C ALA A 233 -16.02 15.63 15.76
N ASP A 234 -15.55 16.72 16.39
CA ASP A 234 -14.20 16.82 16.98
C ASP A 234 -13.09 16.23 16.07
N SER A 235 -13.08 16.65 14.80
CA SER A 235 -12.27 16.05 13.74
C SER A 235 -11.22 17.02 13.20
N PHE A 236 -10.11 16.45 12.72
CA PHE A 236 -9.07 17.16 11.98
C PHE A 236 -9.38 17.09 10.48
N LEU A 237 -9.28 18.22 9.80
CA LEU A 237 -9.29 18.27 8.34
C LEU A 237 -7.84 18.36 7.86
N THR A 238 -7.42 17.42 7.03
CA THR A 238 -6.08 17.37 6.45
C THR A 238 -6.16 17.61 4.96
N PHE A 239 -5.36 18.54 4.45
CA PHE A 239 -5.21 18.75 3.02
C PHE A 239 -3.73 18.79 2.65
N SER A 240 -3.39 18.14 1.54
CA SER A 240 -2.08 18.15 0.89
C SER A 240 -2.13 19.11 -0.30
N ASP A 241 -1.13 19.98 -0.41
CA ASP A 241 -1.14 21.06 -1.41
C ASP A 241 -0.87 20.57 -2.84
N VAL A 242 -1.60 21.12 -3.81
CA VAL A 242 -1.08 21.41 -5.17
C VAL A 242 -0.89 22.92 -5.21
N ARG A 243 0.37 23.37 -5.23
CA ARG A 243 0.82 24.77 -5.10
C ARG A 243 0.38 25.69 -6.27
N SER A 244 -0.93 25.89 -6.49
CA SER A 244 -1.40 26.72 -7.61
C SER A 244 -2.37 27.85 -7.25
N ALA A 245 -2.55 28.19 -5.97
CA ALA A 245 -3.34 29.36 -5.59
C ALA A 245 -2.59 30.30 -4.62
N PRO A 246 -2.67 31.63 -4.79
CA PRO A 246 -1.99 32.62 -3.94
C PRO A 246 -2.53 32.66 -2.50
N GLN A 247 -3.73 32.12 -2.24
CA GLN A 247 -4.28 31.88 -0.90
C GLN A 247 -5.18 30.62 -0.94
N PRO A 248 -4.97 29.62 -0.07
CA PRO A 248 -5.90 28.51 0.06
C PRO A 248 -7.21 28.98 0.70
N LEU A 249 -8.34 28.68 0.04
CA LEU A 249 -9.68 29.02 0.52
C LEU A 249 -10.39 27.73 0.92
N ILE A 250 -10.86 27.66 2.16
CA ILE A 250 -11.77 26.58 2.58
C ILE A 250 -13.18 27.05 2.32
N THR A 251 -13.88 26.36 1.42
CA THR A 251 -15.29 26.63 1.14
C THR A 251 -16.15 25.52 1.73
N PHE A 252 -17.09 25.90 2.59
CA PHE A 252 -18.04 24.99 3.24
C PHE A 252 -19.38 25.02 2.50
N PHE A 253 -19.87 23.84 2.15
CA PHE A 253 -21.10 23.63 1.39
C PHE A 253 -22.11 22.80 2.18
N LYS A 254 -23.39 23.07 1.89
CA LYS A 254 -24.49 22.19 2.24
C LYS A 254 -24.85 21.30 1.06
N LEU A 255 -24.88 19.98 1.26
CA LEU A 255 -25.53 19.08 0.29
C LEU A 255 -27.03 19.00 0.57
N ASN A 256 -27.84 19.41 -0.40
CA ASN A 256 -29.21 18.96 -0.49
C ASN A 256 -29.20 17.79 -1.47
N HIS A 257 -29.09 16.56 -0.93
CA HIS A 257 -29.19 15.27 -1.64
C HIS A 257 -28.55 15.24 -3.05
N ILE A 258 -27.26 14.87 -3.09
CA ILE A 258 -26.54 14.36 -4.27
C ILE A 258 -26.13 15.46 -5.27
N ILE A 259 -25.10 16.22 -4.86
CA ILE A 259 -24.08 16.98 -5.62
C ILE A 259 -24.55 18.06 -6.63
N LYS A 260 -25.75 17.99 -7.20
CA LYS A 260 -26.15 18.86 -8.32
C LYS A 260 -26.65 20.26 -7.94
N ASN A 261 -26.80 20.58 -6.65
CA ASN A 261 -27.24 21.89 -6.15
C ASN A 261 -26.68 22.18 -4.74
N SER A 262 -25.35 22.09 -4.56
CA SER A 262 -24.74 22.46 -3.30
C SER A 262 -24.87 23.97 -3.05
N THR A 263 -25.37 24.37 -1.88
CA THR A 263 -25.41 25.78 -1.50
C THR A 263 -24.17 26.09 -0.66
N THR A 264 -23.37 27.07 -1.09
CA THR A 264 -22.25 27.57 -0.29
C THR A 264 -22.78 28.16 1.01
N ILE A 265 -22.32 27.64 2.15
CA ILE A 265 -22.67 28.16 3.48
C ILE A 265 -21.72 29.29 3.85
N LYS A 266 -20.41 29.09 3.65
CA LYS A 266 -19.37 30.06 4.04
C LYS A 266 -18.07 29.76 3.32
N GLN A 267 -17.29 30.80 3.05
CA GLN A 267 -15.90 30.70 2.59
C GLN A 267 -14.98 31.33 3.63
N ILE A 268 -13.87 30.64 3.93
CA ILE A 268 -12.87 31.04 4.93
C ILE A 268 -11.52 31.12 4.24
N SER A 269 -10.86 32.27 4.36
CA SER A 269 -9.51 32.45 3.82
C SER A 269 -8.48 31.97 4.84
N ILE A 270 -7.55 31.14 4.37
CA ILE A 270 -6.40 30.71 5.16
C ILE A 270 -5.19 31.53 4.72
N VAL A 271 -4.45 32.02 5.70
CA VAL A 271 -3.13 32.62 5.50
C VAL A 271 -2.08 31.63 6.02
N PRO A 272 -1.31 30.98 5.13
CA PRO A 272 -0.22 30.13 5.55
C PRO A 272 0.93 30.98 6.14
N PRO A 273 1.79 30.39 7.00
CA PRO A 273 2.92 31.10 7.61
C PRO A 273 3.97 31.55 6.59
N PHE A 274 3.95 31.00 5.37
CA PHE A 274 4.84 31.36 4.26
C PHE A 274 4.32 32.60 3.53
N LYS A 275 4.29 33.74 4.20
CA LYS A 275 4.24 35.02 3.49
C LYS A 275 5.66 35.30 2.99
N ASN A 276 5.82 35.37 1.67
CA ASN A 276 7.03 35.77 0.92
C ASN A 276 7.87 34.60 0.39
N TYR A 277 7.56 34.17 -0.83
CA TYR A 277 8.55 33.90 -1.87
C TYR A 277 8.09 34.60 -3.15
#